data_AF-A0A2T2VIL2-F1
#
_entry.id   AF-A0A2T2VIL2-F1
#
_cell.length_a   1.000
_cell.length_b   1.000
_cell.length_c   1.000
_cell.angle_alpha   90.00
_cell.angle_beta   90.00
_cell.angle_gamma   90.00
#
_symmetry.space_group_name_H-M   'P 1'
#
loop_
_entity.id
_entity.type
_entity.pdbx_description
1 polymer ?
#
loop_
_entity_poly.entity_id
_entity_poly.type
_entity_poly.pdbx_seq_one_letter_code
_entity_poly.pdbx_strand_id
1 'polypeptide(L)'
;MILVLFVLLPSCYTTEEKEEKVVISTHANGEPQIEEVYQQDGFQKKKVKRISYYPNGQEREVKKIKDDTKTHLTAYYKNGQKKHEGKLSFEKRDGLWKFWYKNGQQRQKGHFEVGDKTGEWHYWYRNGEKANITHFKNGVPHGLVKGWFRNGNLGHKAYFENGKEHGEWQSWHENGKKLGLGRYIQGKKDSIWTFWNQDGEMTKKVKYDQGNRVEILKSANTDTTVSS
;
A
#
# COMPACT_ATOMS: atom_id res chain seq x y z
N MET A 1 -71.85 22.45 -2.12
CA MET A 1 -71.02 22.50 -0.89
C MET A 1 -70.08 21.31 -0.95
N ILE A 2 -68.89 21.49 -1.51
CA ILE A 2 -67.89 20.41 -1.67
C ILE A 2 -66.86 20.60 -0.57
N LEU A 3 -66.77 19.61 0.33
CA LEU A 3 -65.83 19.57 1.43
C LEU A 3 -64.52 18.97 0.91
N VAL A 4 -63.47 19.78 0.76
CA VAL A 4 -62.12 19.30 0.42
C VAL A 4 -61.43 18.90 1.72
N LEU A 5 -61.26 17.59 1.91
CA LEU A 5 -60.56 16.99 3.03
C LEU A 5 -59.04 17.05 2.76
N PHE A 6 -58.33 17.98 3.40
CA PHE A 6 -56.87 18.00 3.39
C PHE A 6 -56.35 16.95 4.38
N VAL A 7 -55.84 15.83 3.86
CA VAL A 7 -55.05 14.88 4.64
C VAL A 7 -53.62 15.42 4.69
N LEU A 8 -53.24 16.04 5.82
CA LEU A 8 -51.85 16.37 6.11
C LEU A 8 -51.14 15.08 6.51
N LEU A 9 -50.34 14.53 5.60
CA LEU A 9 -49.39 13.48 5.94
C LEU A 9 -48.32 14.08 6.88
N PRO A 10 -47.96 13.40 7.98
CA PRO A 10 -46.90 13.87 8.86
C PRO A 10 -45.58 13.85 8.09
N SER A 11 -44.99 15.05 7.96
CA SER A 11 -43.64 15.24 7.45
C SER A 11 -42.68 14.40 8.28
N CYS A 12 -41.92 13.53 7.61
CA CYS A 12 -40.91 12.69 8.23
C CYS A 12 -39.77 13.59 8.72
N TYR A 13 -39.79 13.98 9.99
CA TYR A 13 -38.68 14.68 10.63
C TYR A 13 -37.53 13.68 10.81
N THR A 14 -36.57 13.65 9.90
CA THR A 14 -35.26 13.10 10.19
C THR A 14 -34.62 14.00 11.25
N THR A 15 -34.57 13.52 12.49
CA THR A 15 -33.81 14.17 13.57
C THR A 15 -32.33 14.15 13.20
N GLU A 16 -31.81 15.31 12.82
CA GLU A 16 -30.37 15.53 12.68
C GLU A 16 -29.74 15.32 14.06
N GLU A 17 -29.02 14.21 14.24
CA GLU A 17 -28.34 13.92 15.51
C GLU A 17 -27.36 15.05 15.83
N LYS A 18 -27.62 15.80 16.92
CA LYS A 18 -26.80 16.96 17.27
C LYS A 18 -25.39 16.54 17.68
N GLU A 19 -24.47 16.82 16.75
CA GLU A 19 -23.04 17.06 16.89
C GLU A 19 -22.64 17.97 18.07
N GLU A 20 -21.98 17.51 19.14
CA GLU A 20 -21.30 18.42 20.09
C GLU A 20 -19.79 18.33 19.94
N LYS A 21 -19.14 19.48 19.73
CA LYS A 21 -17.71 19.58 19.51
C LYS A 21 -17.04 20.30 20.68
N VAL A 22 -16.01 19.69 21.25
CA VAL A 22 -15.27 20.21 22.41
C VAL A 22 -13.80 20.39 22.05
N VAL A 23 -13.28 21.60 22.22
CA VAL A 23 -11.84 21.88 22.07
C VAL A 23 -11.11 21.39 23.31
N ILE A 24 -10.20 20.42 23.12
CA ILE A 24 -9.44 19.79 24.21
C ILE A 24 -8.12 20.51 24.46
N SER A 25 -7.51 21.04 23.40
CA SER A 25 -6.25 21.78 23.48
C SER A 25 -6.10 22.68 22.27
N THR A 26 -5.36 23.77 22.41
CA THR A 26 -5.01 24.71 21.33
C THR A 26 -3.51 24.73 21.07
N HIS A 27 -3.12 25.11 19.86
CA HIS A 27 -1.75 25.45 19.52
C HIS A 27 -1.39 26.83 20.12
N ALA A 28 -0.11 27.19 20.10
CA ALA A 28 0.37 28.47 20.62
C ALA A 28 -0.22 29.71 19.91
N ASN A 29 -0.73 29.54 18.68
CA ASN A 29 -1.41 30.59 17.92
C ASN A 29 -2.92 30.68 18.21
N GLY A 30 -3.44 29.93 19.18
CA GLY A 30 -4.85 29.92 19.57
C GLY A 30 -5.75 28.97 18.77
N GLU A 31 -5.28 28.46 17.62
CA GLU A 31 -6.03 27.51 16.80
C GLU A 31 -6.20 26.15 17.52
N PRO A 32 -7.33 25.45 17.37
CA PRO A 32 -7.51 24.12 17.96
C PRO A 32 -6.39 23.17 17.55
N GLN A 33 -5.83 22.45 18.53
CA GLN A 33 -4.87 21.36 18.30
C GLN A 33 -5.56 20.01 18.34
N ILE A 34 -6.52 19.84 19.25
CA ILE A 34 -7.32 18.63 19.41
C ILE A 34 -8.76 19.02 19.71
N GLU A 35 -9.69 18.38 19.02
CA GLU A 35 -11.11 18.43 19.32
C GLU A 35 -11.68 17.02 19.44
N GLU A 36 -12.68 16.87 20.29
CA GLU A 36 -13.48 15.67 20.41
C GLU A 36 -14.93 15.96 20.05
N VAL A 37 -15.56 15.02 19.36
CA VAL A 37 -16.95 15.13 18.93
C VAL A 37 -17.75 14.05 19.64
N TYR A 38 -18.86 14.48 20.24
CA TYR A 38 -19.78 13.66 21.00
C TYR A 38 -21.15 13.65 20.33
N GLN A 39 -21.80 12.50 20.34
CA GLN A 39 -23.18 12.34 19.94
C GLN A 39 -24.00 11.87 21.14
N GLN A 40 -25.26 12.28 21.19
CA GLN A 40 -26.20 11.84 22.22
C GLN A 40 -26.56 10.36 21.99
N ASP A 41 -26.48 9.57 23.07
CA ASP A 41 -26.84 8.17 23.13
C ASP A 41 -27.73 7.98 24.40
N GLY A 42 -29.03 8.22 24.22
CA GLY A 42 -29.97 8.35 25.33
C GLY A 42 -29.66 9.56 26.22
N PHE A 43 -29.38 9.33 27.50
CA PHE A 43 -28.97 10.37 28.45
C PHE A 43 -27.44 10.55 28.52
N GLN A 44 -26.67 9.75 27.78
CA GLN A 44 -25.22 9.78 27.80
C GLN A 44 -24.68 10.41 26.52
N LYS A 45 -23.49 11.00 26.62
CA LYS A 45 -22.75 11.48 25.45
C LYS A 45 -21.66 10.47 25.12
N LYS A 46 -21.70 9.92 23.91
CA LYS A 46 -20.67 9.01 23.42
C LYS A 46 -19.70 9.74 22.51
N LYS A 47 -18.40 9.56 22.73
CA LYS A 47 -17.37 10.11 21.85
C LYS A 47 -17.36 9.35 20.53
N VAL A 48 -17.57 10.05 19.44
CA VAL A 48 -17.64 9.47 18.09
C VAL A 48 -16.49 9.91 17.18
N LYS A 49 -15.85 11.05 17.47
CA LYS A 49 -14.66 11.49 16.73
C LYS A 49 -13.63 12.11 17.64
N ARG A 50 -12.37 11.95 17.26
CA ARG A 50 -11.25 12.75 17.77
C ARG A 50 -10.48 13.30 16.57
N ILE A 51 -10.34 14.61 16.52
CA ILE A 51 -9.69 15.32 15.43
C ILE A 51 -8.46 16.01 16.00
N SER A 52 -7.32 15.87 15.32
CA SER A 52 -6.13 16.68 15.60
C SER A 52 -5.80 17.52 14.40
N TYR A 53 -5.27 18.71 14.65
CA TYR A 53 -5.01 19.72 13.64
C TYR A 53 -3.53 20.11 13.61
N TYR A 54 -3.09 20.58 12.46
CA TYR A 54 -1.86 21.35 12.31
C TYR A 54 -2.08 22.79 12.80
N PRO A 55 -1.01 23.55 13.12
CA PRO A 55 -1.13 24.95 13.55
C PRO A 55 -1.82 25.86 12.53
N ASN A 56 -1.85 25.50 11.25
CA ASN A 56 -2.56 26.25 10.21
C ASN A 56 -4.06 25.92 10.12
N GLY A 57 -4.64 25.27 11.14
CA GLY A 57 -6.04 24.85 11.17
C GLY A 57 -6.38 23.64 10.29
N GLN A 58 -5.44 23.12 9.50
CA GLN A 58 -5.67 21.95 8.66
C GLN A 58 -5.78 20.69 9.52
N GLU A 59 -6.80 19.85 9.27
CA GLU A 59 -6.88 18.53 9.88
C GLU A 59 -5.60 17.73 9.62
N ARG A 60 -5.04 17.17 10.67
CA ARG A 60 -3.87 16.29 10.63
C ARG A 60 -4.29 14.83 10.72
N GLU A 61 -5.23 14.53 11.60
CA GLU A 61 -5.71 13.18 11.85
C GLU A 61 -7.15 13.21 12.38
N VAL A 62 -8.00 12.36 11.83
CA VAL A 62 -9.38 12.14 12.24
C VAL A 62 -9.54 10.67 12.61
N LYS A 63 -9.89 10.40 13.86
CA LYS A 63 -10.29 9.08 14.36
C LYS A 63 -11.80 9.08 14.51
N LYS A 64 -12.51 8.32 13.66
CA LYS A 64 -13.95 8.06 13.80
C LYS A 64 -14.14 6.77 14.60
N ILE A 65 -14.63 6.89 15.82
CA ILE A 65 -14.79 5.80 16.78
C ILE A 65 -16.15 5.16 16.52
N LYS A 66 -16.15 3.86 16.17
CA LYS A 66 -17.39 3.09 15.96
C LYS A 66 -17.82 2.40 17.25
N ASP A 67 -16.87 1.77 17.90
CA ASP A 67 -17.01 1.09 19.19
C ASP A 67 -15.64 1.06 19.89
N ASP A 68 -15.59 0.49 21.09
CA ASP A 68 -14.39 0.45 21.93
C ASP A 68 -13.22 -0.31 21.27
N THR A 69 -13.51 -1.12 20.25
CA THR A 69 -12.53 -1.94 19.53
C THR A 69 -12.23 -1.41 18.13
N LYS A 70 -13.16 -0.69 17.48
CA LYS A 70 -13.07 -0.30 16.07
C LYS A 70 -13.07 1.20 15.88
N THR A 71 -12.02 1.68 15.21
CA THR A 71 -11.87 3.08 14.80
C THR A 71 -11.50 3.16 13.32
N HIS A 72 -12.11 4.06 12.56
CA HIS A 72 -11.61 4.44 11.24
C HIS A 72 -10.65 5.62 11.38
N LEU A 73 -9.41 5.44 10.95
CA LEU A 73 -8.38 6.47 10.97
C LEU A 73 -8.25 7.09 9.58
N THR A 74 -8.26 8.42 9.51
CA THR A 74 -7.83 9.18 8.33
C THR A 74 -6.77 10.18 8.76
N ALA A 75 -5.60 10.14 8.14
CA ALA A 75 -4.55 11.13 8.35
C ALA A 75 -4.33 11.94 7.08
N TYR A 76 -3.95 13.20 7.25
CA TYR A 76 -3.75 14.15 6.15
C TYR A 76 -2.35 14.75 6.22
N TYR A 77 -1.91 15.29 5.09
CA TYR A 77 -0.76 16.18 5.00
C TYR A 77 -1.17 17.63 5.30
N LYS A 78 -0.18 18.49 5.58
CA LYS A 78 -0.41 19.93 5.82
C LYS A 78 -1.13 20.66 4.68
N ASN A 79 -1.11 20.12 3.45
CA ASN A 79 -1.80 20.66 2.28
C ASN A 79 -3.22 20.10 2.11
N GLY A 80 -3.75 19.40 3.12
CA GLY A 80 -5.09 18.81 3.12
C GLY A 80 -5.25 17.51 2.33
N GLN A 81 -4.25 17.08 1.56
CA GLN A 81 -4.30 15.80 0.88
C GLN A 81 -4.24 14.65 1.88
N LYS A 82 -5.00 13.58 1.63
CA LYS A 82 -4.93 12.36 2.45
C LYS A 82 -3.50 11.82 2.44
N LYS A 83 -3.07 11.29 3.58
CA LYS A 83 -1.78 10.63 3.79
C LYS A 83 -1.96 9.13 3.91
N HIS A 84 -2.92 8.71 4.73
CA HIS A 84 -3.37 7.32 4.80
C HIS A 84 -4.72 7.22 5.47
N GLU A 85 -5.44 6.14 5.18
CA GLU A 85 -6.67 5.80 5.87
C GLU A 85 -6.85 4.29 5.98
N GLY A 86 -7.61 3.88 6.98
CA GLY A 86 -7.94 2.48 7.19
C GLY A 86 -8.58 2.25 8.56
N LYS A 87 -8.93 1.00 8.83
CA LYS A 87 -9.55 0.61 10.09
C LYS A 87 -8.46 0.19 11.09
N LEU A 88 -8.68 0.58 12.35
CA LEU A 88 -7.98 0.06 13.52
C LEU A 88 -8.94 -0.87 14.26
N SER A 89 -8.49 -2.07 14.60
CA SER A 89 -9.14 -3.02 15.50
C SER A 89 -8.20 -3.25 16.69
N PHE A 90 -8.67 -2.99 17.92
CA PHE A 90 -7.84 -2.99 19.13
C PHE A 90 -6.53 -2.19 18.92
N GLU A 91 -6.69 -0.97 18.39
CA GLU A 91 -5.60 -0.04 18.05
C GLU A 91 -4.57 -0.52 17.00
N LYS A 92 -4.72 -1.73 16.47
CA LYS A 92 -3.88 -2.29 15.40
C LYS A 92 -4.54 -2.14 14.04
N ARG A 93 -3.74 -1.98 12.99
CA ARG A 93 -4.26 -1.89 11.62
C ARG A 93 -4.99 -3.16 11.22
N ASP A 94 -6.16 -3.00 10.64
CA ASP A 94 -7.02 -4.10 10.22
C ASP A 94 -7.76 -3.74 8.93
N GLY A 95 -8.00 -4.76 8.09
CA GLY A 95 -8.67 -4.63 6.82
C GLY A 95 -7.91 -3.79 5.80
N LEU A 96 -8.64 -3.20 4.86
CA LEU A 96 -8.07 -2.42 3.77
C LEU A 96 -7.47 -1.11 4.28
N TRP A 97 -6.22 -0.87 3.90
CA TRP A 97 -5.52 0.39 4.10
C TRP A 97 -5.07 0.99 2.79
N LYS A 98 -5.15 2.31 2.71
CA LYS A 98 -4.72 3.11 1.57
C LYS A 98 -3.77 4.19 2.04
N PHE A 99 -2.78 4.50 1.21
CA PHE A 99 -1.76 5.50 1.48
C PHE A 99 -1.55 6.32 0.23
N TRP A 100 -1.29 7.61 0.38
CA TRP A 100 -1.12 8.55 -0.72
C TRP A 100 0.17 9.32 -0.58
N TYR A 101 0.64 9.86 -1.70
CA TYR A 101 1.68 10.88 -1.75
C TYR A 101 1.09 12.27 -1.49
N LYS A 102 1.96 13.24 -1.18
CA LYS A 102 1.57 14.65 -0.98
C LYS A 102 0.86 15.28 -2.19
N ASN A 103 1.06 14.74 -3.40
CA ASN A 103 0.40 15.19 -4.63
C ASN A 103 -0.99 14.56 -4.82
N GLY A 104 -1.52 13.84 -3.82
CA GLY A 104 -2.85 13.21 -3.88
C GLY A 104 -2.89 11.88 -4.62
N GLN A 105 -1.81 11.47 -5.28
CA GLN A 105 -1.77 10.17 -5.96
C GLN A 105 -1.60 9.03 -4.98
N GLN A 106 -2.22 7.89 -5.27
CA GLN A 106 -2.12 6.70 -4.43
C GLN A 106 -0.68 6.18 -4.44
N ARG A 107 -0.15 5.89 -3.25
CA ARG A 107 1.20 5.36 -3.05
C ARG A 107 1.19 3.86 -2.89
N GLN A 108 0.29 3.35 -2.04
CA GLN A 108 0.14 1.93 -1.81
C GLN A 108 -1.24 1.61 -1.24
N LYS A 109 -1.71 0.39 -1.46
CA LYS A 109 -2.91 -0.16 -0.82
C LYS A 109 -2.75 -1.66 -0.62
N GLY A 110 -3.41 -2.17 0.41
CA GLY A 110 -3.44 -3.59 0.72
C GLY A 110 -4.12 -3.84 2.05
N HIS A 111 -4.19 -5.10 2.46
CA HIS A 111 -4.85 -5.48 3.70
C HIS A 111 -3.84 -5.64 4.84
N PHE A 112 -4.26 -5.23 6.03
CA PHE A 112 -3.63 -5.61 7.28
C PHE A 112 -4.52 -6.61 8.01
N GLU A 113 -3.89 -7.51 8.75
CA GLU A 113 -4.51 -8.39 9.72
C GLU A 113 -3.74 -8.24 11.04
N VAL A 114 -4.41 -7.69 12.06
CA VAL A 114 -3.84 -7.45 13.41
C VAL A 114 -2.49 -6.73 13.38
N GLY A 115 -2.33 -5.75 12.48
CA GLY A 115 -1.13 -4.94 12.33
C GLY A 115 -0.16 -5.40 11.24
N ASP A 116 -0.28 -6.64 10.75
CA ASP A 116 0.62 -7.22 9.76
C ASP A 116 0.05 -7.16 8.35
N LYS A 117 0.90 -6.88 7.35
CA LYS A 117 0.49 -6.92 5.95
C LYS A 117 0.08 -8.34 5.58
N THR A 118 -1.06 -8.48 4.90
CA THR A 118 -1.57 -9.75 4.39
C THR A 118 -2.13 -9.58 2.97
N GLY A 119 -2.08 -10.66 2.19
CA GLY A 119 -2.60 -10.71 0.83
C GLY A 119 -1.83 -9.85 -0.17
N GLU A 120 -2.49 -9.48 -1.27
CA GLU A 120 -1.88 -8.67 -2.33
C GLU A 120 -1.78 -7.19 -1.92
N TRP A 121 -0.57 -6.65 -2.05
CA TRP A 121 -0.27 -5.24 -1.87
C TRP A 121 0.17 -4.62 -3.17
N HIS A 122 -0.45 -3.49 -3.51
CA HIS A 122 -0.07 -2.71 -4.68
C HIS A 122 0.66 -1.45 -4.26
N TYR A 123 1.64 -1.06 -5.08
CA TYR A 123 2.44 0.13 -4.93
C TYR A 123 2.48 0.87 -6.27
N TRP A 124 2.50 2.20 -6.19
CA TRP A 124 2.55 3.08 -7.35
C TRP A 124 3.69 4.08 -7.17
N TYR A 125 4.21 4.54 -8.30
CA TYR A 125 5.11 5.67 -8.37
C TYR A 125 4.37 6.99 -8.14
N ARG A 126 5.12 8.06 -7.90
CA ARG A 126 4.58 9.41 -7.67
C ARG A 126 3.96 10.05 -8.93
N ASN A 127 4.09 9.42 -10.09
CA ASN A 127 3.38 9.78 -11.33
C ASN A 127 2.05 9.01 -11.51
N GLY A 128 1.77 8.01 -10.66
CA GLY A 128 0.51 7.27 -10.64
C GLY A 128 0.60 5.93 -11.36
N GLU A 129 1.74 5.66 -11.99
CA GLU A 129 2.00 4.39 -12.64
C GLU A 129 2.29 3.29 -11.62
N LYS A 130 2.04 2.05 -12.03
CA LYS A 130 2.27 0.88 -11.20
C LYS A 130 3.77 0.69 -10.94
N ALA A 131 4.15 0.53 -9.69
CA ALA A 131 5.53 0.30 -9.30
C ALA A 131 5.77 -1.16 -8.91
N ASN A 132 4.90 -1.71 -8.07
CA ASN A 132 5.08 -3.05 -7.53
C ASN A 132 3.75 -3.70 -7.11
N ILE A 133 3.70 -5.02 -7.21
CA ILE A 133 2.72 -5.89 -6.56
C ILE A 133 3.50 -6.90 -5.75
N THR A 134 3.18 -7.04 -4.48
CA THR A 134 3.79 -8.03 -3.59
C THR A 134 2.70 -8.73 -2.79
N HIS A 135 2.75 -10.05 -2.75
CA HIS A 135 1.93 -10.83 -1.82
C HIS A 135 2.63 -10.91 -0.46
N PHE A 136 1.88 -10.68 0.61
CA PHE A 136 2.36 -10.78 1.99
C PHE A 136 1.60 -11.85 2.76
N LYS A 137 2.31 -12.49 3.69
CA LYS A 137 1.74 -13.36 4.72
C LYS A 137 2.41 -13.01 6.04
N ASN A 138 1.64 -12.67 7.06
CA ASN A 138 2.15 -12.29 8.38
C ASN A 138 3.26 -11.23 8.33
N GLY A 139 3.07 -10.20 7.51
CA GLY A 139 4.01 -9.08 7.40
C GLY A 139 5.22 -9.33 6.50
N VAL A 140 5.48 -10.56 6.06
CA VAL A 140 6.62 -10.89 5.19
C VAL A 140 6.20 -11.20 3.75
N PRO A 141 7.02 -10.85 2.73
CA PRO A 141 6.76 -11.26 1.35
C PRO A 141 6.62 -12.78 1.22
N HIS A 142 5.54 -13.23 0.59
CA HIS A 142 5.24 -14.65 0.39
C HIS A 142 4.37 -14.80 -0.87
N GLY A 143 4.83 -15.59 -1.84
CA GLY A 143 4.21 -15.75 -3.14
C GLY A 143 4.79 -14.81 -4.20
N LEU A 144 3.93 -14.39 -5.13
CA LEU A 144 4.35 -13.67 -6.34
C LEU A 144 4.63 -12.18 -6.07
N VAL A 145 5.78 -11.73 -6.53
CA VAL A 145 6.20 -10.33 -6.59
C VAL A 145 6.41 -9.92 -8.05
N LYS A 146 5.89 -8.75 -8.42
CA LYS A 146 6.11 -8.12 -9.72
C LYS A 146 6.52 -6.67 -9.51
N GLY A 147 7.56 -6.22 -10.20
CA GLY A 147 7.98 -4.83 -10.23
C GLY A 147 8.02 -4.31 -11.66
N TRP A 148 7.65 -3.06 -11.84
CA TRP A 148 7.63 -2.36 -13.13
C TRP A 148 8.62 -1.21 -13.11
N PHE A 149 9.14 -0.82 -14.26
CA PHE A 149 9.88 0.42 -14.46
C PHE A 149 8.92 1.61 -14.57
N ARG A 150 9.47 2.83 -14.52
CA ARG A 150 8.72 4.08 -14.69
C ARG A 150 8.22 4.35 -16.12
N ASN A 151 8.52 3.48 -17.07
CA ASN A 151 7.94 3.53 -18.41
C ASN A 151 6.79 2.52 -18.56
N GLY A 152 6.37 1.86 -17.47
CA GLY A 152 5.32 0.86 -17.46
C GLY A 152 5.75 -0.56 -17.85
N ASN A 153 6.98 -0.76 -18.34
CA ASN A 153 7.47 -2.09 -18.67
C ASN A 153 7.74 -2.90 -17.40
N LEU A 154 7.48 -4.21 -17.47
CA LEU A 154 7.76 -5.12 -16.35
C LEU A 154 9.28 -5.21 -16.17
N GLY A 155 9.78 -4.93 -14.96
CA GLY A 155 11.20 -5.03 -14.64
C GLY A 155 11.59 -6.36 -14.02
N HIS A 156 10.73 -6.93 -13.17
CA HIS A 156 10.95 -8.27 -12.64
C HIS A 156 9.65 -8.96 -12.21
N LYS A 157 9.73 -10.30 -12.15
CA LYS A 157 8.73 -11.22 -11.64
C LYS A 157 9.47 -12.29 -10.86
N ALA A 158 9.14 -12.44 -9.59
CA ALA A 158 9.84 -13.31 -8.67
C ALA A 158 8.87 -13.97 -7.70
N TYR A 159 9.27 -15.12 -7.16
CA TYR A 159 8.54 -15.79 -6.09
C TYR A 159 9.32 -15.67 -4.78
N PHE A 160 8.60 -15.48 -3.69
CA PHE A 160 9.14 -15.37 -2.34
C PHE A 160 8.51 -16.41 -1.43
N GLU A 161 9.28 -16.91 -0.49
CA GLU A 161 8.82 -17.76 0.60
C GLU A 161 9.44 -17.25 1.90
N ASN A 162 8.59 -16.90 2.86
CA ASN A 162 8.99 -16.42 4.20
C ASN A 162 10.00 -15.26 4.14
N GLY A 163 9.76 -14.31 3.24
CA GLY A 163 10.58 -13.11 3.05
C GLY A 163 11.84 -13.31 2.22
N LYS A 164 12.12 -14.51 1.69
CA LYS A 164 13.29 -14.80 0.85
C LYS A 164 12.88 -15.20 -0.56
N GLU A 165 13.68 -14.88 -1.56
CA GLU A 165 13.45 -15.34 -2.94
C GLU A 165 13.45 -16.88 -2.97
N HIS A 166 12.40 -17.46 -3.53
CA HIS A 166 12.23 -18.90 -3.64
C HIS A 166 11.40 -19.24 -4.86
N GLY A 167 12.00 -19.96 -5.81
CA GLY A 167 11.38 -20.32 -7.09
C GLY A 167 11.93 -19.51 -8.26
N GLU A 168 11.16 -19.45 -9.34
CA GLU A 168 11.59 -18.80 -10.57
C GLU A 168 11.77 -17.28 -10.41
N TRP A 169 12.82 -16.77 -11.03
CA TRP A 169 13.10 -15.34 -11.15
C TRP A 169 13.20 -14.97 -12.63
N GLN A 170 12.44 -13.95 -13.02
CA GLN A 170 12.52 -13.33 -14.32
C GLN A 170 12.77 -11.83 -14.16
N SER A 171 13.64 -11.28 -14.99
CA SER A 171 13.93 -9.85 -15.06
C SER A 171 14.07 -9.40 -16.50
N TRP A 172 13.76 -8.14 -16.75
CA TRP A 172 13.78 -7.51 -18.06
C TRP A 172 14.53 -6.18 -18.02
N HIS A 173 15.04 -5.77 -19.16
CA HIS A 173 15.56 -4.42 -19.39
C HIS A 173 14.41 -3.43 -19.53
N GLU A 174 14.70 -2.13 -19.41
CA GLU A 174 13.68 -1.08 -19.56
C GLU A 174 13.00 -1.09 -20.93
N ASN A 175 13.67 -1.60 -21.98
CA ASN A 175 13.09 -1.77 -23.31
C ASN A 175 12.17 -3.00 -23.45
N GLY A 176 11.94 -3.75 -22.36
CA GLY A 176 11.05 -4.91 -22.32
C GLY A 176 11.69 -6.24 -22.75
N LYS A 177 12.95 -6.25 -23.20
CA LYS A 177 13.66 -7.50 -23.52
C LYS A 177 14.14 -8.19 -22.24
N LYS A 178 14.25 -9.52 -22.25
CA LYS A 178 14.71 -10.29 -21.08
C LYS A 178 16.12 -9.83 -20.68
N LEU A 179 16.34 -9.71 -19.37
CA LEU A 179 17.64 -9.42 -18.76
C LEU A 179 18.22 -10.68 -18.10
N GLY A 180 17.36 -11.43 -17.40
CA GLY A 180 17.80 -12.60 -16.65
C GLY A 180 16.67 -13.54 -16.31
N LEU A 181 16.97 -14.84 -16.36
CA LEU A 181 16.07 -15.94 -16.01
C LEU A 181 16.86 -16.96 -15.19
N GLY A 182 16.28 -17.40 -14.08
CA GLY A 182 16.84 -18.47 -13.27
C GLY A 182 15.91 -18.79 -12.11
N ARG A 183 16.47 -19.36 -11.05
CA ARG A 183 15.73 -19.59 -9.82
C ARG A 183 16.55 -19.26 -8.59
N TYR A 184 15.84 -18.99 -7.51
CA TYR A 184 16.38 -18.89 -6.16
C TYR A 184 15.87 -20.03 -5.29
N ILE A 185 16.67 -20.43 -4.32
CA ILE A 185 16.28 -21.26 -3.19
C ILE A 185 16.72 -20.52 -1.92
N GLN A 186 15.76 -20.11 -1.10
CA GLN A 186 16.03 -19.44 0.18
C GLN A 186 16.99 -18.23 0.06
N GLY A 187 16.77 -17.39 -0.96
CA GLY A 187 17.55 -16.18 -1.23
C GLY A 187 18.86 -16.42 -1.98
N LYS A 188 19.19 -17.65 -2.35
CA LYS A 188 20.44 -18.00 -3.05
C LYS A 188 20.17 -18.43 -4.49
N LYS A 189 20.94 -17.90 -5.45
CA LYS A 189 20.86 -18.33 -6.85
C LYS A 189 21.13 -19.83 -6.94
N ASP A 190 20.31 -20.52 -7.71
CA ASP A 190 20.40 -21.96 -7.87
C ASP A 190 20.15 -22.38 -9.31
N SER A 191 20.65 -23.55 -9.69
CA SER A 191 20.49 -24.16 -11.00
C SER A 191 21.06 -23.28 -12.12
N ILE A 192 20.44 -23.28 -13.30
CA ILE A 192 20.93 -22.54 -14.47
C ILE A 192 20.35 -21.13 -14.46
N TRP A 193 21.25 -20.16 -14.58
CA TRP A 193 20.94 -18.76 -14.83
C TRP A 193 21.34 -18.38 -16.25
N THR A 194 20.42 -17.74 -16.96
CA THR A 194 20.66 -17.21 -18.31
C THR A 194 20.47 -15.70 -18.29
N PHE A 195 21.37 -14.99 -18.98
CA PHE A 195 21.41 -13.53 -19.06
C PHE A 195 21.47 -13.07 -20.51
N TRP A 196 20.87 -11.92 -20.78
CA TRP A 196 20.81 -11.32 -22.10
C TRP A 196 21.14 -9.82 -22.04
N ASN A 197 21.69 -9.27 -23.13
CA ASN A 197 21.93 -7.83 -23.28
C ASN A 197 20.63 -7.09 -23.67
N GLN A 198 20.73 -5.77 -23.84
CA GLN A 198 19.61 -4.92 -24.26
C GLN A 198 19.15 -5.21 -25.69
N ASP A 199 19.96 -5.87 -26.51
CA ASP A 199 19.58 -6.27 -27.87
C ASP A 199 18.79 -7.59 -27.88
N GLY A 200 18.77 -8.31 -26.76
CA GLY A 200 18.09 -9.60 -26.61
C GLY A 200 19.00 -10.78 -26.93
N GLU A 201 20.29 -10.55 -27.12
CA GLU A 201 21.29 -11.57 -27.35
C GLU A 201 21.74 -12.16 -26.01
N MET A 202 21.84 -13.49 -25.96
CA MET A 202 22.27 -14.18 -24.76
C MET A 202 23.75 -13.93 -24.52
N THR A 203 24.07 -13.26 -23.41
CA THR A 203 25.45 -12.93 -23.06
C THR A 203 26.10 -13.99 -22.19
N LYS A 204 25.31 -14.69 -21.37
CA LYS A 204 25.86 -15.63 -20.40
C LYS A 204 24.86 -16.70 -19.98
N LYS A 205 25.37 -17.91 -19.77
CA LYS A 205 24.68 -19.02 -19.11
C LYS A 205 25.59 -19.60 -18.03
N VAL A 206 25.10 -19.69 -16.80
CA VAL A 206 25.91 -20.03 -15.62
C VAL A 206 25.15 -21.01 -14.73
N LYS A 207 25.82 -22.06 -14.27
CA LYS A 207 25.30 -22.96 -13.23
C LYS A 207 25.68 -22.42 -11.86
N TYR A 208 24.68 -22.29 -10.99
CA TYR A 208 24.84 -21.97 -9.58
C TYR A 208 24.37 -23.15 -8.72
N ASP A 209 24.98 -23.29 -7.56
CA ASP A 209 24.54 -24.21 -6.50
C ASP A 209 24.65 -23.47 -5.16
N GLN A 210 23.50 -23.29 -4.49
CA GLN A 210 23.42 -22.58 -3.21
C GLN A 210 24.14 -21.22 -3.20
N GLY A 211 24.01 -20.46 -4.28
CA GLY A 211 24.60 -19.13 -4.45
C GLY A 211 26.03 -19.13 -5.00
N ASN A 212 26.70 -20.28 -5.00
CA ASN A 212 28.05 -20.41 -5.54
C ASN A 212 28.00 -20.62 -7.05
N ARG A 213 28.85 -19.91 -7.79
CA ARG A 213 29.03 -20.14 -9.21
C ARG A 213 29.82 -21.43 -9.40
N VAL A 214 29.19 -22.44 -10.00
CA VAL A 214 29.81 -23.74 -10.25
C VAL A 214 30.48 -23.76 -11.63
N GLU A 215 29.79 -23.27 -12.66
CA GLU A 215 30.24 -23.44 -14.04
C GLU A 215 29.72 -22.32 -14.94
N ILE A 216 30.53 -21.86 -15.90
CA ILE A 216 30.08 -20.98 -16.98
C ILE A 216 29.84 -21.87 -18.20
N LEU A 217 28.56 -22.04 -18.56
CA LEU A 217 28.13 -22.89 -19.66
C LEU A 217 28.22 -22.18 -21.02
N LYS A 218 28.14 -20.84 -21.03
CA LYS A 218 28.33 -19.99 -22.22
C LYS A 218 28.63 -18.55 -21.81
N SER A 219 29.50 -17.87 -22.55
CA SER A 219 29.80 -16.43 -22.42
C SER A 219 30.01 -15.79 -23.80
N ALA A 220 29.62 -14.51 -23.95
CA ALA A 220 29.74 -13.77 -25.21
C ALA A 220 31.20 -13.54 -25.70
N ASN A 221 32.20 -13.72 -24.82
CA ASN A 221 33.61 -13.65 -25.21
C ASN A 221 34.23 -15.06 -25.19
N THR A 222 34.15 -15.75 -26.32
CA THR A 222 35.16 -16.74 -26.74
C THR A 222 35.49 -16.50 -28.21
N ASP A 223 35.92 -15.29 -28.55
CA ASP A 223 36.95 -15.12 -29.57
C ASP A 223 38.28 -15.40 -28.89
N THR A 224 38.67 -16.67 -28.87
CA THR A 224 40.09 -17.00 -28.74
C THR A 224 40.59 -17.00 -30.17
N THR A 225 41.36 -15.98 -30.52
CA THR A 225 42.38 -16.07 -31.54
C THR A 225 43.24 -17.29 -31.22
N VAL A 226 42.96 -18.42 -31.88
CA VAL A 226 43.97 -19.44 -32.13
C VAL A 226 44.63 -19.02 -33.45
N SER A 227 45.57 -18.09 -33.37
CA SER A 227 46.57 -17.96 -34.43
C SER A 227 47.64 -19.01 -34.15
N SER A 228 47.60 -20.06 -34.97
CA SER A 228 48.68 -21.01 -35.23
C SER A 228 49.99 -20.30 -35.61
#